data_AF-A0A0R3CLY3-F1
#
_entry.id   AF-A0A0R3CLY3-F1
#
_cell.length_a   1.000
_cell.length_b   1.000
_cell.length_c   1.000
_cell.angle_alpha   90.00
_cell.angle_beta   90.00
_cell.angle_gamma   90.00
#
_symmetry.space_group_name_H-M   'P 1'
#
loop_
_entity.id
_entity.type
_entity.pdbx_description
1 polymer ?
#
loop_
_entity_poly.entity_id
_entity_poly.type
_entity_poly.pdbx_seq_one_letter_code
_entity_poly.pdbx_strand_id
1 'polypeptide(L)'
;MGVTKEDIAEHKHWLGHRNVEPGTLNLKGRPHACLIRTGTTRSLFDTCNGNDKEGPYYPEWHHMRTPFIENLARAGVRPEDVDFVMCSHLHADHIG
;
A
#
# COMPACT_ATOMS: atom_id res chain seq x y z
N MET A 1 -3.71 9.77 -20.41
CA MET A 1 -4.36 8.44 -20.42
C MET A 1 -4.41 7.99 -18.97
N GLY A 2 -5.61 7.88 -18.39
CA GLY A 2 -5.78 7.69 -16.95
C GLY A 2 -7.10 8.29 -16.47
N VAL A 3 -7.45 8.03 -15.22
CA VAL A 3 -8.67 8.54 -14.56
C VAL A 3 -8.63 10.07 -14.50
N THR A 4 -9.69 10.71 -14.98
CA THR A 4 -9.88 12.17 -14.98
C THR A 4 -10.61 12.66 -13.72
N LYS A 5 -10.67 13.98 -13.53
CA LYS A 5 -11.44 14.58 -12.43
C LYS A 5 -12.94 14.41 -12.65
N GLU A 6 -13.37 14.44 -13.90
CA GLU A 6 -14.75 14.18 -14.33
C GLU A 6 -15.16 12.76 -13.96
N ASP A 7 -14.30 11.76 -14.24
CA ASP A 7 -14.54 10.37 -13.84
C ASP A 7 -14.71 10.25 -12.32
N ILE A 8 -13.85 10.91 -11.53
CA ILE A 8 -13.93 10.88 -10.06
C ILE A 8 -15.21 11.57 -9.56
N ALA A 9 -15.63 12.66 -10.20
CA ALA A 9 -16.83 13.40 -9.84
C ALA A 9 -18.09 12.57 -10.07
N GLU A 10 -18.20 11.90 -11.22
CA GLU A 10 -19.31 11.01 -11.57
C GLU A 10 -19.43 9.84 -10.59
N HIS A 11 -18.29 9.24 -10.22
CA HIS A 11 -18.23 8.04 -9.39
C HIS A 11 -18.08 8.30 -7.89
N LYS A 12 -18.14 9.57 -7.47
CA LYS A 12 -17.94 10.00 -6.07
C LYS A 12 -18.87 9.29 -5.08
N HIS A 13 -20.06 8.91 -5.53
CA HIS A 13 -21.08 8.26 -4.72
C HIS A 13 -20.65 6.90 -4.14
N TRP A 14 -19.85 6.11 -4.85
CA TRP A 14 -19.32 4.83 -4.34
C TRP A 14 -17.84 4.88 -3.95
N LEU A 15 -17.04 5.78 -4.54
CA LEU A 15 -15.64 5.98 -4.14
C LEU A 15 -15.53 6.38 -2.67
N GLY A 16 -16.42 7.27 -2.21
CA GLY A 16 -16.51 7.70 -0.81
C GLY A 16 -15.30 8.49 -0.30
N HIS A 17 -15.43 9.01 0.92
CA HIS A 17 -14.42 9.89 1.56
C HIS A 17 -13.08 9.20 1.87
N ARG A 18 -13.03 7.87 1.84
CA ARG A 18 -11.81 7.09 2.11
C ARG A 18 -10.83 7.11 0.95
N ASN A 19 -11.35 7.18 -0.27
CA ASN A 19 -10.59 7.06 -1.52
C ASN A 19 -10.40 8.40 -2.23
N VAL A 20 -11.19 9.42 -1.91
CA VAL A 20 -11.04 10.79 -2.47
C VAL A 20 -10.61 11.76 -1.37
N GLU A 21 -9.65 12.64 -1.67
CA GLU A 21 -9.22 13.67 -0.73
C GLU A 21 -10.29 14.77 -0.52
N PRO A 22 -10.66 15.08 0.73
CA PRO A 22 -11.70 16.06 1.03
C PRO A 22 -11.46 17.42 0.36
N GLY A 23 -12.51 18.00 -0.22
CA GLY A 23 -12.42 19.29 -0.91
C GLY A 23 -11.70 19.23 -2.27
N THR A 24 -11.27 18.05 -2.71
CA THR A 24 -10.58 17.85 -3.99
C THR A 24 -11.27 16.78 -4.83
N LEU A 25 -10.69 16.49 -6.01
CA LEU A 25 -10.99 15.34 -6.85
C LEU A 25 -9.72 14.51 -7.07
N ASN A 26 -8.87 14.40 -6.05
CA ASN A 26 -7.67 13.56 -6.08
C ASN A 26 -7.96 12.21 -5.43
N LEU A 27 -7.55 11.12 -6.08
CA LEU A 27 -7.57 9.79 -5.49
C LEU A 27 -6.43 9.63 -4.49
N LYS A 28 -6.70 8.94 -3.39
CA LYS A 28 -5.68 8.55 -2.41
C LYS A 28 -5.08 7.21 -2.81
N GLY A 29 -3.81 7.21 -3.20
CA GLY A 29 -3.02 5.99 -3.29
C GLY A 29 -2.85 5.39 -1.90
N ARG A 30 -3.33 4.17 -1.70
CA ARG A 30 -3.18 3.43 -0.45
C ARG A 30 -2.74 1.99 -0.77
N PRO A 31 -1.45 1.77 -1.02
CA PRO A 31 -0.94 0.42 -1.13
C PRO A 31 -1.10 -0.27 0.23
N HIS A 32 -1.51 -1.53 0.18
CA HIS A 32 -1.66 -2.38 1.36
C HIS A 32 -1.00 -3.72 1.08
N ALA A 33 -0.31 -4.25 2.07
CA ALA A 33 0.14 -5.64 2.05
C ALA A 33 -0.96 -6.53 2.62
N CYS A 34 -1.06 -7.75 2.10
CA CYS A 34 -1.96 -8.75 2.65
C CYS A 34 -1.15 -9.81 3.41
N LEU A 35 -1.47 -10.00 4.69
CA LEU A 35 -0.95 -11.11 5.47
C LEU A 35 -1.86 -12.33 5.26
N ILE A 36 -1.32 -13.34 4.59
CA ILE A 36 -1.98 -14.61 4.33
C ILE A 36 -1.52 -15.61 5.37
N ARG A 37 -2.47 -16.25 6.05
CA ARG A 37 -2.21 -17.29 7.05
C ARG A 37 -2.82 -18.60 6.60
N THR A 38 -2.00 -19.63 6.60
CA THR A 38 -2.45 -21.02 6.46
C THR A 38 -2.28 -21.73 7.81
N GLY A 39 -2.57 -23.02 7.87
CA GLY A 39 -2.33 -23.82 9.08
C GLY A 39 -0.85 -23.88 9.49
N THR A 40 0.08 -23.70 8.54
CA THR A 40 1.52 -23.88 8.78
C THR A 40 2.38 -22.70 8.33
N THR A 41 1.85 -21.75 7.56
CA THR A 41 2.64 -20.66 6.98
C THR A 41 2.03 -19.28 7.16
N ARG A 42 2.90 -18.28 7.14
CA ARG A 42 2.62 -16.85 7.16
C ARG A 42 3.31 -16.22 5.95
N SER A 43 2.52 -15.71 5.01
CA SER A 43 3.03 -15.08 3.81
C SER A 43 2.56 -13.64 3.70
N LEU A 44 3.43 -12.77 3.21
CA LEU A 44 3.05 -11.42 2.79
C LEU A 44 2.85 -11.41 1.28
N PHE A 45 1.74 -10.84 0.84
CA PHE A 45 1.52 -10.46 -0.55
C PHE A 45 1.77 -8.96 -0.69
N ASP A 46 2.85 -8.62 -1.40
CA ASP A 46 3.49 -7.30 -1.50
C ASP A 46 4.02 -6.73 -0.16
N THR A 47 4.94 -5.78 -0.26
CA THR A 47 5.50 -5.01 0.88
C THR A 47 5.30 -3.50 0.75
N CYS A 48 4.44 -3.09 -0.17
CA CYS A 48 4.12 -1.69 -0.45
C CYS A 48 5.37 -0.88 -0.84
N ASN A 49 5.43 0.40 -0.48
CA ASN A 49 6.55 1.30 -0.77
C ASN A 49 7.75 1.13 0.17
N GLY A 50 7.56 0.46 1.31
CA GLY A 50 8.59 0.34 2.34
C GLY A 50 8.89 1.66 3.06
N ASN A 51 9.91 1.62 3.92
CA ASN A 51 10.42 2.79 4.62
C ASN A 51 11.87 3.06 4.22
N ASP A 52 12.31 4.31 4.38
CA ASP A 52 13.71 4.75 4.21
C ASP A 52 14.33 4.56 2.82
N LYS A 53 13.55 4.09 1.83
CA LYS A 53 14.02 3.86 0.46
C LYS A 53 14.30 5.17 -0.29
N GLU A 54 15.27 5.11 -1.18
CA GLU A 54 15.49 6.11 -2.21
C GLU A 54 14.37 6.00 -3.26
N GLY A 55 13.52 7.01 -3.36
CA GLY A 55 12.40 7.08 -4.31
C GLY A 55 12.60 8.23 -5.31
N PRO A 56 13.65 8.22 -6.15
CA PRO A 56 14.04 9.38 -6.94
C PRO A 56 12.98 9.84 -7.96
N TYR A 57 12.08 8.94 -8.35
CA TYR A 57 11.03 9.21 -9.34
C TYR A 57 9.71 9.71 -8.73
N TYR A 58 9.48 9.44 -7.44
CA TYR A 58 8.25 9.81 -6.73
C TYR A 58 8.63 10.42 -5.38
N PRO A 59 8.71 11.76 -5.27
CA PRO A 59 9.12 12.44 -4.04
C PRO A 59 8.29 12.04 -2.82
N GLU A 60 7.01 11.72 -3.01
CA GLU A 60 6.11 11.22 -1.96
C GLU A 60 6.49 9.85 -1.40
N TRP A 61 7.32 9.09 -2.12
CA TRP A 61 7.78 7.74 -1.72
C TRP A 61 9.24 7.72 -1.24
N HIS A 62 9.92 8.85 -1.28
CA HIS A 62 11.30 8.96 -0.83
C HIS A 62 11.36 9.05 0.71
N HIS A 63 12.19 8.20 1.33
CA HIS A 63 12.40 8.12 2.77
C HIS A 63 11.11 8.11 3.61
N MET A 64 10.10 7.36 3.14
CA MET A 64 8.85 7.21 3.89
C MET A 64 9.09 6.63 5.29
N ARG A 65 8.22 7.02 6.23
CA ARG A 65 8.16 6.52 7.60
C ARG A 65 6.74 6.11 7.92
N THR A 66 6.34 4.96 7.42
CA THR A 66 5.02 4.37 7.64
C THR A 66 5.03 3.41 8.82
N PRO A 67 3.88 3.16 9.48
CA PRO A 67 3.79 2.21 10.60
C PRO A 67 3.70 0.75 10.13
N PHE A 68 4.34 0.38 9.00
CA PHE A 68 4.15 -0.94 8.37
C PHE A 68 4.54 -2.08 9.30
N ILE A 69 5.72 -1.99 9.93
CA ILE A 69 6.23 -3.01 10.85
C ILE A 69 5.40 -3.07 12.13
N GLU A 70 5.00 -1.91 12.65
CA GLU A 70 4.10 -1.82 13.80
C GLU A 70 2.73 -2.44 13.50
N ASN A 71 2.19 -2.23 12.31
CA ASN A 71 0.92 -2.82 11.88
C ASN A 71 1.03 -4.34 11.72
N LEU A 72 2.15 -4.84 11.18
CA LEU A 72 2.42 -6.27 11.11
C LEU A 72 2.48 -6.89 12.52
N ALA A 73 3.17 -6.24 13.45
CA ALA A 73 3.25 -6.64 14.85
C ALA A 73 1.87 -6.61 15.54
N ARG A 74 1.04 -5.58 15.28
CA ARG A 74 -0.36 -5.51 15.77
C ARG A 74 -1.23 -6.61 15.19
N ALA A 75 -0.92 -7.10 13.99
CA ALA A 75 -1.56 -8.27 13.41
C ALA A 75 -1.05 -9.58 14.02
N GLY A 76 -0.02 -9.56 14.88
CA GLY A 76 0.53 -10.73 15.59
C GLY A 76 1.63 -11.48 14.81
N VAL A 77 2.35 -10.80 13.91
CA VAL A 77 3.47 -11.35 13.14
C VAL A 77 4.63 -10.36 13.20
N ARG A 78 5.86 -10.85 13.32
CA ARG A 78 7.08 -10.06 13.11
C ARG A 78 7.67 -10.39 11.73
N PRO A 79 8.51 -9.53 11.14
CA PRO A 79 9.14 -9.84 9.84
C PRO A 79 9.84 -11.21 9.78
N GLU A 80 10.52 -11.61 10.86
CA GLU A 80 11.19 -12.91 11.00
C GLU A 80 10.23 -14.10 11.12
N ASP A 81 8.94 -13.88 11.38
CA ASP A 81 7.91 -14.92 11.39
C ASP A 81 7.33 -15.18 9.98
N VAL A 82 7.72 -14.39 8.97
CA VAL A 82 7.21 -14.49 7.59
C VAL A 82 8.02 -15.52 6.82
N ASP A 83 7.35 -16.58 6.36
CA ASP A 83 7.99 -17.67 5.62
C ASP A 83 8.24 -17.28 4.16
N PHE A 84 7.31 -16.53 3.56
CA PHE A 84 7.34 -16.15 2.15
C PHE A 84 6.87 -14.71 1.94
N VAL A 85 7.54 -14.01 1.03
CA VAL A 85 7.08 -12.75 0.46
C VAL A 85 6.79 -12.97 -1.01
N MET A 86 5.55 -12.73 -1.43
CA MET A 86 5.12 -12.82 -2.82
C MET A 86 4.86 -11.42 -3.34
N CYS A 87 5.66 -10.96 -4.30
CA CYS A 87 5.40 -9.71 -4.99
C CYS A 87 4.50 -9.98 -6.21
N SER A 88 3.41 -9.24 -6.34
CA SER A 88 2.53 -9.30 -7.50
C SER A 88 3.29 -8.96 -8.79
N HIS A 89 4.20 -8.00 -8.70
CA HIS A 89 5.17 -7.58 -9.71
C HIS A 89 6.24 -6.71 -9.04
N LEU A 90 7.15 -6.11 -9.82
CA LEU A 90 8.34 -5.42 -9.31
C LEU A 90 8.32 -3.90 -9.49
N HIS A 91 7.13 -3.28 -9.43
CA HIS A 91 7.05 -1.82 -9.31
C HIS A 91 7.34 -1.37 -7.87
N ALA A 92 7.84 -0.14 -7.72
CA ALA A 92 8.36 0.40 -6.47
C ALA A 92 7.34 0.43 -5.32
N ASP A 93 6.05 0.51 -5.63
CA ASP A 93 4.94 0.47 -4.69
C ASP A 93 4.55 -0.94 -4.23
N HIS A 94 5.27 -1.98 -4.66
CA HIS A 94 5.06 -3.38 -4.25
C HIS A 94 6.28 -4.02 -3.58
N ILE A 95 7.47 -3.44 -3.75
CA ILE A 95 8.76 -4.02 -3.33
C ILE A 95 9.48 -3.21 -2.24
N GLY A 96 8.70 -2.69 -1.30
CA GLY A 96 9.11 -1.97 -0.10
C GLY A 96 10.11 -2.66 0.79
#